data_AF-A0A5C0SK19-F1
#
_entry.id   AF-A0A5C0SK19-F1
#
_cell.length_a   1.000
_cell.length_b   1.000
_cell.length_c   1.000
_cell.angle_alpha   90.00
_cell.angle_beta   90.00
_cell.angle_gamma   90.00
#
_symmetry.space_group_name_H-M   'P 1'
#
loop_
_entity.id
_entity.type
_entity.pdbx_description
1 polymer ?
#
loop_
_entity_poly.entity_id
_entity_poly.type
_entity_poly.pdbx_seq_one_letter_code
_entity_poly.pdbx_strand_id
1 'polypeptide(L)'
;MINVRVGDLVARRSYGFDVLFKVIDITRNFKKQKVALLKGVDLRIIADSPVMDLYRIPVNKIDDFHRSFDKKINNIIKKIMKERKENNIKQMQLKKALKGGTPFGRSGRVLHLDGDGEYLDECLKVYKQLDIHVVGKQIAESEQPKAMLELLKAYMPDILVITGHDGLLKGYEDFTKISHYRNSQYFIESVKQARKYEPSMDDLVIFAGGCQSHYEEILNAGANFASSPYRVLME
;
A
#
# COMPACT_ATOMS: atom_id res chain seq x y z
N MET A 1 7.56 30.76 18.47
CA MET A 1 6.97 29.95 17.39
C MET A 1 7.86 28.73 17.17
N ILE A 2 7.31 27.52 17.22
CA ILE A 2 8.09 26.30 16.96
C ILE A 2 8.48 26.34 15.48
N ASN A 3 9.78 26.44 15.22
CA ASN A 3 10.33 26.54 13.88
C ASN A 3 10.48 25.12 13.33
N VAL A 4 9.49 24.64 12.58
CA VAL A 4 9.51 23.32 11.94
C VAL A 4 10.58 23.29 10.86
N ARG A 5 11.39 22.23 10.83
CA ARG A 5 12.47 22.01 9.87
C ARG A 5 12.33 20.67 9.17
N VAL A 6 12.99 20.54 8.02
CA VAL A 6 13.15 19.25 7.34
C VAL A 6 13.82 18.27 8.30
N GLY A 7 13.28 17.05 8.37
CA GLY A 7 13.70 15.98 9.29
C GLY A 7 12.92 15.93 10.60
N ASP A 8 12.16 16.97 10.97
CA ASP A 8 11.36 16.94 12.19
C ASP A 8 10.20 15.94 12.08
N LEU A 9 9.90 15.29 13.21
CA LEU A 9 8.67 14.53 13.38
C LEU A 9 7.54 15.44 13.83
N VAL A 10 6.43 15.40 13.11
CA VAL A 10 5.29 16.29 13.27
C VAL A 10 3.98 15.52 13.17
N ALA A 11 2.91 16.09 13.71
CA ALA A 11 1.55 15.68 13.43
C ALA A 11 0.69 16.90 13.10
N ARG A 12 -0.42 16.67 12.40
CA ARG A 12 -1.33 17.73 11.92
C ARG A 12 -2.42 18.01 12.93
N ARG A 13 -2.60 19.29 13.30
CA ARG A 13 -3.65 19.71 14.25
C ARG A 13 -5.04 19.53 13.66
N SER A 14 -5.21 19.88 12.39
CA SER A 14 -6.48 19.77 11.66
C SER A 14 -7.02 18.35 11.55
N TYR A 15 -6.16 17.34 11.69
CA TYR A 15 -6.52 15.91 11.68
C TYR A 15 -6.44 15.28 13.08
N GLY A 16 -6.42 16.10 14.13
CA GLY A 16 -6.45 15.62 15.51
C GLY A 16 -5.22 14.82 15.92
N PHE A 17 -4.06 15.07 15.28
CA PHE A 17 -2.80 14.36 15.54
C PHE A 17 -2.90 12.84 15.33
N ASP A 18 -3.62 12.43 14.28
CA ASP A 18 -3.91 11.03 13.97
C ASP A 18 -2.72 10.22 13.43
N VAL A 19 -1.83 10.88 12.69
CA VAL A 19 -0.69 10.24 12.00
C VAL A 19 0.61 11.00 12.34
N LEU A 20 1.67 10.22 12.58
CA LEU A 20 3.03 10.71 12.73
C LEU A 20 3.67 10.87 11.35
N PHE A 21 4.21 12.05 11.08
CA PHE A 21 4.88 12.38 9.83
C PHE A 21 6.31 12.84 10.06
N LYS A 22 7.18 12.58 9.08
CA LYS A 22 8.48 13.22 8.93
C LYS A 22 8.39 14.33 7.88
N VAL A 23 8.89 15.51 8.22
CA VAL A 23 8.99 16.61 7.24
C VAL A 23 10.10 16.28 6.24
N ILE A 24 9.75 16.17 4.96
CA ILE A 24 10.71 15.84 3.90
C ILE A 24 11.10 17.06 3.05
N ASP A 25 10.25 18.07 2.98
CA ASP A 25 10.55 19.33 2.29
C ASP A 25 9.72 20.48 2.88
N ILE A 26 10.18 21.73 2.70
CA ILE A 26 9.42 22.94 3.04
C ILE A 26 9.56 23.95 1.90
N THR A 27 8.44 24.23 1.23
CA THR A 27 8.37 25.15 0.10
C THR A 27 7.45 26.33 0.40
N ARG A 28 7.25 27.21 -0.59
CA ARG A 28 6.25 28.29 -0.52
C ARG A 28 5.23 28.09 -1.63
N ASN A 29 3.95 28.24 -1.28
CA ASN A 29 2.86 28.24 -2.27
C ASN A 29 2.81 29.58 -3.03
N PHE A 30 1.89 29.70 -4.01
CA PHE A 30 1.66 30.93 -4.78
C PHE A 30 1.32 32.15 -3.92
N LYS A 31 0.74 31.94 -2.73
CA LYS A 31 0.44 32.98 -1.74
C LYS A 31 1.62 33.29 -0.81
N LYS A 32 2.83 32.80 -1.14
CA LYS A 32 4.08 32.94 -0.37
C LYS A 32 4.04 32.33 1.06
N GLN A 33 3.04 31.51 1.37
CA GLN A 33 2.92 30.81 2.65
C GLN A 33 3.79 29.56 2.67
N LYS A 34 4.42 29.26 3.81
CA LYS A 34 5.23 28.05 3.97
C LYS A 34 4.34 26.80 4.03
N VAL A 35 4.61 25.86 3.14
CA VAL A 35 3.94 24.55 3.08
C VAL A 35 5.01 23.48 3.23
N ALA A 36 4.78 22.52 4.12
CA ALA A 36 5.65 21.38 4.31
C ALA A 36 5.13 20.19 3.51
N LEU A 37 6.04 19.42 2.93
CA LEU A 37 5.77 18.10 2.41
C LEU A 37 6.12 17.06 3.49
N LEU A 38 5.22 16.13 3.73
CA LEU A 38 5.23 15.20 4.84
C LEU A 38 5.24 13.75 4.31
N LYS A 39 6.10 12.90 4.87
CA LYS A 39 6.08 11.43 4.69
C LYS A 39 5.52 10.79 5.95
N GLY A 40 4.49 9.97 5.84
CA GLY A 40 4.00 9.16 6.96
C GLY A 40 5.09 8.23 7.49
N VAL A 41 5.17 8.07 8.81
CA VAL A 41 6.20 7.20 9.42
C VAL A 41 5.76 5.73 9.34
N ASP A 42 4.56 5.42 9.84
CA ASP A 42 4.03 4.06 9.89
C ASP A 42 3.05 3.74 8.75
N LEU A 43 2.83 4.70 7.84
CA LEU A 43 1.85 4.63 6.77
C LEU A 43 2.42 5.18 5.46
N ARG A 44 2.13 4.50 4.35
CA ARG A 44 2.44 4.98 3.00
C ARG A 44 1.51 6.12 2.60
N ILE A 45 1.85 7.30 3.06
CA ILE A 45 1.14 8.55 2.74
C ILE A 45 2.15 9.68 2.54
N ILE A 46 1.95 10.44 1.47
CA ILE A 46 2.57 11.74 1.27
C ILE A 46 1.46 12.78 1.37
N ALA A 47 1.69 13.82 2.17
CA ALA A 47 0.75 14.91 2.34
C ALA A 47 1.49 16.25 2.33
N ASP A 48 0.88 17.28 1.77
CA ASP A 48 1.29 18.65 2.01
C ASP A 48 0.44 19.26 3.14
N SER A 49 1.04 20.17 3.91
CA SER A 49 0.31 20.91 4.93
C SER A 49 0.95 22.27 5.21
N PRO A 50 0.17 23.35 5.44
CA PRO A 50 0.70 24.61 5.94
C PRO A 50 1.50 24.39 7.23
N VAL A 51 2.67 25.03 7.34
CA VAL A 51 3.55 24.85 8.53
C VAL A 51 2.82 25.21 9.85
N MET A 52 1.82 26.09 9.80
CA MET A 52 1.00 26.48 10.94
C MET A 52 0.07 25.37 11.48
N ASP A 53 -0.30 24.41 10.63
CA ASP A 53 -1.09 23.22 11.01
C ASP A 53 -0.22 22.16 11.72
N LEU A 54 1.10 22.30 11.63
CA LEU A 54 2.01 21.31 12.18
C LEU A 54 2.27 21.53 13.67
N TYR A 55 2.41 20.41 14.36
CA TYR A 55 2.90 20.35 15.72
C TYR A 55 4.07 19.37 15.76
N ARG A 56 5.24 19.87 16.15
CA ARG A 56 6.44 19.05 16.31
C ARG A 56 6.27 18.12 17.49
N ILE A 57 6.43 16.81 17.26
CA ILE A 57 6.27 15.79 18.28
C ILE A 57 7.57 15.70 19.09
N PRO A 58 7.52 15.91 20.42
CA PRO A 58 8.66 15.67 21.30
C PRO A 58 9.08 14.20 21.27
N VAL A 59 10.37 13.92 21.45
CA VAL A 59 10.92 12.55 21.37
C VAL A 59 10.22 11.60 22.34
N ASN A 60 9.92 12.05 23.56
CA ASN A 60 9.22 11.27 24.58
C ASN A 60 7.74 10.97 24.26
N LYS A 61 7.20 11.54 23.18
CA LYS A 61 5.83 11.31 22.71
C LYS A 61 5.76 10.46 21.44
N ILE A 62 6.89 10.17 20.81
CA ILE A 62 6.93 9.35 19.58
C ILE A 62 6.38 7.93 19.86
N ASP A 63 6.79 7.32 20.97
CA ASP A 63 6.30 5.99 21.35
C ASP A 63 4.78 5.94 21.61
N ASP A 64 4.17 7.06 22.02
CA ASP A 64 2.71 7.14 22.19
C ASP A 64 2.00 7.04 20.84
N PHE A 65 2.56 7.62 19.78
CA PHE A 65 2.04 7.51 18.41
C PHE A 65 2.15 6.09 17.88
N HIS A 66 3.33 5.47 17.98
CA HIS A 66 3.53 4.08 17.53
C HIS A 66 2.59 3.12 18.28
N ARG A 67 2.48 3.24 19.61
CA ARG A 67 1.55 2.42 20.41
C ARG A 67 0.09 2.61 20.01
N SER A 68 -0.32 3.84 19.71
CA SER A 68 -1.68 4.15 19.25
C SER A 68 -1.96 3.51 17.90
N PHE A 69 -1.01 3.62 16.97
CA PHE A 69 -1.08 3.00 15.65
C PHE A 69 -1.14 1.46 15.74
N ASP A 70 -0.21 0.86 16.47
CA ASP A 70 -0.16 -0.59 16.71
C ASP A 70 -1.46 -1.10 17.33
N LYS A 71 -2.06 -0.35 18.27
CA LYS A 71 -3.34 -0.73 18.87
C LYS A 71 -4.46 -0.77 17.83
N LYS A 72 -4.51 0.19 16.90
CA LYS A 72 -5.49 0.20 15.80
C LYS A 72 -5.29 -1.01 14.90
N ILE A 73 -4.06 -1.28 14.47
CA ILE A 73 -3.70 -2.44 13.63
C ILE A 73 -4.07 -3.75 14.33
N ASN A 74 -3.69 -3.91 15.60
CA ASN A 74 -4.00 -5.10 16.39
C ASN A 74 -5.52 -5.33 16.53
N ASN A 75 -6.31 -4.27 16.66
CA ASN A 75 -7.78 -4.40 16.71
C ASN A 75 -8.35 -4.90 15.37
N ILE A 76 -7.82 -4.40 14.25
CA ILE A 76 -8.20 -4.87 12.91
C ILE A 76 -7.84 -6.35 12.74
N ILE A 77 -6.61 -6.72 13.10
CA ILE A 77 -6.13 -8.11 13.02
C ILE A 77 -6.99 -9.04 13.88
N LYS A 78 -7.31 -8.65 15.11
CA LYS A 78 -8.21 -9.41 15.99
C LYS A 78 -9.57 -9.63 15.36
N LYS A 79 -10.14 -8.60 14.71
CA LYS A 79 -11.42 -8.71 14.00
C LYS A 79 -11.33 -9.71 12.85
N ILE A 80 -10.32 -9.58 11.99
CA ILE A 80 -10.08 -10.49 10.86
C ILE A 80 -9.91 -11.94 11.35
N MET A 81 -9.13 -12.15 12.40
CA MET A 81 -8.89 -13.49 12.96
C MET A 81 -10.15 -14.11 13.55
N LYS A 82 -10.98 -13.29 14.21
CA LYS A 82 -12.28 -13.72 14.72
C LYS A 82 -13.20 -14.16 13.57
N GLU A 83 -13.31 -13.35 12.52
CA GLU A 83 -14.12 -13.67 11.34
C GLU A 83 -13.63 -14.94 10.63
N ARG A 84 -12.32 -15.12 10.47
CA ARG A 84 -11.74 -16.36 9.92
C ARG A 84 -12.13 -17.58 10.74
N LYS A 85 -12.06 -17.49 12.08
CA LYS A 85 -12.44 -18.58 12.98
C LYS A 85 -13.93 -18.91 12.86
N GLU A 86 -14.80 -17.90 12.82
CA GLU A 86 -16.25 -18.08 12.64
C GLU A 86 -16.59 -18.71 11.29
N ASN A 87 -15.94 -18.27 10.21
CA ASN A 87 -16.12 -18.84 8.88
C ASN A 87 -15.64 -20.29 8.81
N ASN A 88 -14.52 -20.62 9.44
CA ASN A 88 -14.04 -22.00 9.53
C ASN A 88 -15.04 -22.91 10.27
N ILE A 89 -15.64 -22.42 11.37
CA ILE A 89 -16.67 -23.15 12.11
C ILE A 89 -17.91 -23.38 11.24
N LYS A 90 -18.41 -22.34 10.55
CA LYS A 90 -19.55 -22.44 9.63
C LYS A 90 -19.28 -23.44 8.50
N GLN A 91 -18.11 -23.37 7.88
CA GLN A 91 -17.72 -24.34 6.86
C GLN A 91 -17.65 -25.77 7.41
N MET A 92 -17.14 -25.95 8.63
CA MET A 92 -17.10 -27.28 9.27
C MET A 92 -18.49 -27.82 9.56
N GLN A 93 -19.43 -26.98 9.99
CA GLN A 93 -20.83 -27.34 10.22
C GLN A 93 -21.54 -27.72 8.90
N LEU A 94 -21.33 -26.95 7.83
CA LEU A 94 -21.85 -27.26 6.50
C LEU A 94 -21.28 -28.59 5.96
N LYS A 95 -19.98 -28.86 6.18
CA LYS A 95 -19.34 -30.14 5.82
C LYS A 95 -19.93 -31.34 6.58
N LYS A 96 -20.24 -31.16 7.87
CA LYS A 96 -20.89 -32.21 8.68
C LYS A 96 -22.29 -32.56 8.14
N ALA A 97 -22.98 -31.57 7.57
CA ALA A 97 -24.27 -31.77 6.91
C ALA A 97 -24.15 -32.45 5.53
N LEU A 98 -23.05 -32.23 4.79
CA LEU A 98 -22.87 -32.69 3.40
C LEU A 98 -22.13 -34.04 3.22
N LYS A 99 -21.72 -34.73 4.30
CA LYS A 99 -21.08 -36.08 4.28
C LYS A 99 -20.02 -36.30 3.17
N GLY A 100 -19.06 -35.39 3.00
CA GLY A 100 -17.87 -35.70 2.19
C GLY A 100 -17.12 -34.48 1.65
N GLY A 101 -15.80 -34.47 1.87
CA GLY A 101 -14.87 -33.51 1.27
C GLY A 101 -13.85 -32.99 2.27
N THR A 102 -12.57 -33.34 2.08
CA THR A 102 -11.45 -32.64 2.72
C THR A 102 -11.38 -31.22 2.16
N PRO A 103 -11.44 -30.15 2.99
CA PRO A 103 -11.13 -28.82 2.51
C PRO A 103 -9.63 -28.72 2.27
N PHE A 104 -9.20 -28.97 1.04
CA PHE A 104 -7.83 -28.69 0.64
C PHE A 104 -7.75 -27.24 0.13
N GLY A 105 -7.98 -26.30 1.04
CA GLY A 105 -7.70 -24.89 0.78
C GLY A 105 -6.27 -24.60 1.24
N ARG A 106 -5.29 -24.65 0.34
CA ARG A 106 -3.95 -24.12 0.64
C ARG A 106 -4.10 -22.61 0.84
N SER A 107 -3.49 -22.05 1.87
CA SER A 107 -3.40 -20.59 2.01
C SER A 107 -2.71 -20.05 0.76
N GLY A 108 -3.34 -19.09 0.08
CA GLY A 108 -2.79 -18.49 -1.13
C GLY A 108 -1.39 -17.93 -0.86
N ARG A 109 -0.44 -18.24 -1.73
CA ARG A 109 0.93 -17.72 -1.70
C ARG A 109 0.93 -16.30 -2.22
N VAL A 110 1.45 -15.38 -1.43
CA VAL A 110 1.58 -13.98 -1.82
C VAL A 110 3.00 -13.70 -2.28
N LEU A 111 3.15 -13.05 -3.42
CA LEU A 111 4.41 -12.41 -3.84
C LEU A 111 4.18 -10.90 -3.82
N HIS A 112 4.95 -10.17 -3.00
CA HIS A 112 4.86 -8.72 -2.87
C HIS A 112 6.15 -8.07 -3.36
N LEU A 113 6.06 -7.33 -4.46
CA LEU A 113 7.12 -6.49 -5.01
C LEU A 113 6.90 -5.05 -4.59
N ASP A 114 7.94 -4.39 -4.07
CA ASP A 114 7.85 -3.00 -3.68
C ASP A 114 9.10 -2.18 -4.00
N GLY A 115 8.92 -0.95 -4.50
CA GLY A 115 10.02 0.00 -4.70
C GLY A 115 10.62 0.57 -3.40
N ASP A 116 9.87 0.57 -2.30
CA ASP A 116 10.27 1.10 -0.99
C ASP A 116 10.39 -0.03 0.05
N GLY A 117 11.63 -0.31 0.46
CA GLY A 117 11.93 -1.36 1.43
C GLY A 117 11.38 -1.09 2.83
N GLU A 118 11.33 0.16 3.28
CA GLU A 118 10.81 0.51 4.62
C GLU A 118 9.33 0.13 4.72
N TYR A 119 8.55 0.49 3.69
CA TYR A 119 7.13 0.15 3.65
C TYR A 119 6.89 -1.34 3.41
N LEU A 120 7.72 -2.01 2.60
CA LEU A 120 7.62 -3.46 2.42
C LEU A 120 7.79 -4.18 3.77
N ASP A 121 8.78 -3.78 4.57
CA ASP A 121 9.01 -4.38 5.89
C ASP A 121 7.81 -4.21 6.83
N GLU A 122 7.16 -3.04 6.83
CA GLU A 122 5.92 -2.83 7.60
C GLU A 122 4.78 -3.74 7.12
N CYS A 123 4.60 -3.90 5.80
CA CYS A 123 3.62 -4.83 5.26
C CYS A 123 3.91 -6.28 5.67
N LEU A 124 5.16 -6.72 5.60
CA LEU A 124 5.58 -8.08 5.97
C LEU A 124 5.33 -8.38 7.46
N LYS A 125 5.50 -7.39 8.36
CA LYS A 125 5.13 -7.54 9.78
C LYS A 125 3.64 -7.83 9.96
N VAL A 126 2.78 -7.09 9.25
CA VAL A 126 1.32 -7.28 9.31
C VAL A 126 0.91 -8.62 8.68
N TYR A 127 1.49 -9.01 7.54
CA TYR A 127 1.24 -10.33 6.94
C TYR A 127 1.56 -11.47 7.91
N LYS A 128 2.68 -11.37 8.63
CA LYS A 128 3.08 -12.37 9.64
C LYS A 128 2.07 -12.45 10.79
N GLN A 129 1.58 -11.32 11.30
CA GLN A 129 0.55 -11.30 12.33
C GLN A 129 -0.79 -11.87 11.82
N LEU A 130 -1.03 -11.76 10.52
CA LEU A 130 -2.19 -12.33 9.85
C LEU A 130 -2.02 -13.80 9.42
N ASP A 131 -0.90 -14.45 9.77
CA ASP A 131 -0.58 -15.82 9.34
C ASP A 131 -0.68 -16.02 7.81
N ILE A 132 -0.25 -14.99 7.06
CA ILE A 132 -0.21 -15.01 5.59
C ILE A 132 1.21 -15.35 5.15
N HIS A 133 1.33 -16.34 4.28
CA HIS A 133 2.60 -16.73 3.69
C HIS A 133 2.92 -15.80 2.51
N VAL A 134 3.92 -14.94 2.69
CA VAL A 134 4.32 -13.93 1.71
C VAL A 134 5.82 -13.99 1.44
N VAL A 135 6.19 -13.80 0.18
CA VAL A 135 7.56 -13.50 -0.24
C VAL A 135 7.61 -12.02 -0.62
N GLY A 136 8.37 -11.23 0.13
CA GLY A 136 8.64 -9.83 -0.19
C GLY A 136 9.91 -9.67 -1.03
N LYS A 137 9.88 -8.80 -2.04
CA LYS A 137 11.06 -8.39 -2.81
C LYS A 137 11.08 -6.87 -2.99
N GLN A 138 12.13 -6.24 -2.49
CA GLN A 138 12.40 -4.84 -2.79
C GLN A 138 12.97 -4.72 -4.20
N ILE A 139 12.21 -4.16 -5.12
CA ILE A 139 12.58 -3.99 -6.53
C ILE A 139 12.08 -2.62 -6.99
N ALA A 140 13.01 -1.79 -7.48
CA ALA A 140 12.67 -0.49 -8.06
C ALA A 140 11.63 -0.64 -9.17
N GLU A 141 10.72 0.32 -9.30
CA GLU A 141 9.55 0.23 -10.18
C GLU A 141 9.95 -0.09 -11.62
N SER A 142 11.01 0.52 -12.12
CA SER A 142 11.54 0.29 -13.48
C SER A 142 12.07 -1.12 -13.74
N GLU A 143 12.43 -1.85 -12.69
CA GLU A 143 12.99 -3.20 -12.78
C GLU A 143 11.94 -4.29 -12.50
N GLN A 144 10.80 -3.95 -11.90
CA GLN A 144 9.70 -4.89 -11.63
C GLN A 144 9.22 -5.62 -12.90
N PRO A 145 9.03 -4.96 -14.07
CA PRO A 145 8.60 -5.66 -15.28
C PRO A 145 9.59 -6.74 -15.74
N LYS A 146 10.90 -6.47 -15.58
CA LYS A 146 11.98 -7.34 -16.05
C LYS A 146 12.12 -8.58 -15.16
N ALA A 147 12.00 -8.40 -13.85
CA ALA A 147 12.08 -9.50 -12.89
C ALA A 147 10.81 -10.36 -12.84
N MET A 148 9.68 -9.85 -13.35
CA MET A 148 8.36 -10.45 -13.16
C MET A 148 8.29 -11.94 -13.52
N LEU A 149 8.72 -12.31 -14.73
CA LEU A 149 8.58 -13.68 -15.23
C LEU A 149 9.39 -14.69 -14.40
N GLU A 150 10.61 -14.32 -14.00
CA GLU A 150 11.47 -15.18 -13.18
C GLU A 150 10.85 -15.40 -11.79
N LEU A 151 10.36 -14.34 -11.16
CA LEU A 151 9.75 -14.40 -9.84
C LEU A 151 8.44 -15.20 -9.85
N LEU A 152 7.61 -15.04 -10.87
CA LEU A 152 6.37 -15.81 -11.02
C LEU A 152 6.66 -17.31 -11.16
N LYS A 153 7.68 -17.69 -11.94
CA LYS A 153 8.10 -19.09 -12.07
C LYS A 153 8.70 -19.64 -10.78
N ALA A 154 9.49 -18.84 -10.07
CA ALA A 154 10.17 -19.27 -8.85
C ALA A 154 9.21 -19.47 -7.67
N TYR A 155 8.24 -18.57 -7.50
CA TYR A 155 7.37 -18.56 -6.31
C TYR A 155 5.96 -19.07 -6.60
N MET A 156 5.52 -19.03 -7.86
CA MET A 156 4.19 -19.43 -8.33
C MET A 156 3.09 -18.85 -7.42
N PRO A 157 2.99 -17.52 -7.25
CA PRO A 157 2.04 -16.94 -6.32
C PRO A 157 0.60 -17.13 -6.81
N ASP A 158 -0.33 -17.15 -5.85
CA ASP A 158 -1.77 -17.09 -6.11
C ASP A 158 -2.26 -15.62 -6.03
N ILE A 159 -1.52 -14.78 -5.27
CA ILE A 159 -1.73 -13.33 -5.18
C ILE A 159 -0.41 -12.61 -5.46
N LEU A 160 -0.43 -11.66 -6.39
CA LEU A 160 0.68 -10.79 -6.71
C LEU A 160 0.36 -9.34 -6.30
N VAL A 161 1.27 -8.73 -5.54
CA VAL A 161 1.18 -7.33 -5.12
C VAL A 161 2.36 -6.58 -5.74
N ILE A 162 2.08 -5.57 -6.57
CA ILE A 162 3.06 -4.78 -7.31
C ILE A 162 2.91 -3.32 -6.89
N THR A 163 3.75 -2.86 -5.96
CA THR A 163 3.59 -1.52 -5.40
C THR A 163 4.89 -0.74 -5.41
N GLY A 164 4.80 0.54 -5.10
CA GLY A 164 5.94 1.44 -5.07
C GLY A 164 5.48 2.88 -5.01
N HIS A 165 6.36 3.78 -5.40
CA HIS A 165 6.04 5.19 -5.56
C HIS A 165 5.44 5.46 -6.93
N ASP A 166 4.51 6.40 -6.97
CA ASP A 166 4.02 6.98 -8.21
C ASP A 166 3.58 8.41 -7.97
N GLY A 167 3.10 9.02 -9.04
CA GLY A 167 2.40 10.29 -9.00
C GLY A 167 2.61 11.08 -10.27
N LEU A 168 1.79 12.11 -10.42
CA LEU A 168 1.91 13.02 -11.55
C LEU A 168 3.22 13.80 -11.48
N LEU A 169 3.86 13.88 -12.63
CA LEU A 169 4.99 14.75 -12.87
C LEU A 169 4.53 16.21 -12.78
N LYS A 170 5.39 17.08 -12.23
CA LYS A 170 5.08 18.50 -12.07
C LYS A 170 4.82 19.16 -13.43
N GLY A 171 3.78 19.98 -13.50
CA GLY A 171 3.42 20.74 -14.71
C GLY A 171 2.39 20.06 -15.61
N TYR A 172 1.90 18.87 -15.23
CA TYR A 172 0.84 18.17 -15.95
C TYR A 172 -0.44 18.13 -15.11
N GLU A 173 -1.56 18.55 -15.72
CA GLU A 173 -2.91 18.50 -15.13
C GLU A 173 -3.83 17.54 -15.87
N ASP A 174 -3.36 16.96 -16.99
CA ASP A 174 -4.09 15.96 -17.75
C ASP A 174 -3.80 14.57 -17.18
N PHE A 175 -4.82 14.01 -16.52
CA PHE A 175 -4.78 12.71 -15.84
C PHE A 175 -4.94 11.52 -16.81
N THR A 176 -5.21 11.76 -18.10
CA THR A 176 -5.47 10.68 -19.07
C THR A 176 -4.22 10.13 -19.73
N LYS A 177 -3.10 10.85 -19.64
CA LYS A 177 -1.85 10.48 -20.31
C LYS A 177 -0.92 9.78 -19.34
N ILE A 178 -0.64 8.50 -19.61
CA ILE A 178 0.31 7.67 -18.85
C ILE A 178 1.70 8.34 -18.75
N SER A 179 2.16 9.04 -19.80
CA SER A 179 3.46 9.71 -19.80
C SER A 179 3.60 10.85 -18.79
N HIS A 180 2.48 11.30 -18.19
CA HIS A 180 2.51 12.29 -17.12
C HIS A 180 2.75 11.67 -15.74
N TYR A 181 2.79 10.35 -15.62
CA TYR A 181 3.01 9.64 -14.36
C TYR A 181 4.44 9.16 -14.28
N ARG A 182 5.02 9.22 -13.07
CA ARG A 182 6.42 8.83 -12.85
C ARG A 182 6.65 7.35 -13.13
N ASN A 183 5.78 6.48 -12.60
CA ASN A 183 6.01 5.04 -12.55
C ASN A 183 4.82 4.20 -13.02
N SER A 184 3.65 4.80 -13.30
CA SER A 184 2.46 4.05 -13.75
C SER A 184 2.74 3.12 -14.93
N GLN A 185 3.58 3.54 -15.87
CA GLN A 185 4.00 2.73 -17.01
C GLN A 185 4.62 1.38 -16.60
N TYR A 186 5.40 1.36 -15.51
CA TYR A 186 6.08 0.15 -15.05
C TYR A 186 5.11 -0.79 -14.32
N PHE A 187 4.13 -0.26 -13.58
CA PHE A 187 3.06 -1.08 -13.01
C PHE A 187 2.23 -1.73 -14.12
N ILE A 188 1.84 -0.96 -15.13
CA ILE A 188 1.11 -1.44 -16.32
C ILE A 188 1.91 -2.55 -17.02
N GLU A 189 3.20 -2.34 -17.26
CA GLU A 189 4.04 -3.33 -17.93
C GLU A 189 4.20 -4.60 -17.07
N SER A 190 4.40 -4.45 -15.75
CA SER A 190 4.49 -5.56 -14.81
C SER A 190 3.22 -6.41 -14.80
N VAL A 191 2.04 -5.78 -14.77
CA VAL A 191 0.73 -6.46 -14.88
C VAL A 191 0.62 -7.20 -16.21
N LYS A 192 0.97 -6.56 -17.33
CA LYS A 192 0.96 -7.19 -18.65
C LYS A 192 1.89 -8.41 -18.72
N GLN A 193 3.07 -8.35 -18.13
CA GLN A 193 3.99 -9.49 -18.06
C GLN A 193 3.43 -10.62 -17.20
N ALA A 194 2.80 -10.28 -16.07
CA ALA A 194 2.12 -11.27 -15.23
C ALA A 194 0.96 -11.96 -15.96
N ARG A 195 0.17 -11.21 -16.73
CA ARG A 195 -0.95 -11.76 -17.52
C ARG A 195 -0.52 -12.56 -18.75
N LYS A 196 0.68 -12.34 -19.27
CA LYS A 196 1.29 -13.24 -20.26
C LYS A 196 1.67 -14.59 -19.66
N TYR A 197 2.01 -14.62 -18.37
CA TYR A 197 2.33 -15.84 -17.64
C TYR A 197 1.07 -16.57 -17.18
N GLU A 198 0.14 -15.86 -16.54
CA GLU A 198 -1.15 -16.38 -16.08
C GLU A 198 -2.30 -15.43 -16.50
N PRO A 199 -2.99 -15.72 -17.63
CA PRO A 199 -4.08 -14.89 -18.13
C PRO A 199 -5.33 -14.87 -17.23
N SER A 200 -5.54 -15.92 -16.43
CA SER A 200 -6.72 -16.07 -15.60
C SER A 200 -6.71 -15.08 -14.44
N MET A 201 -7.77 -14.26 -14.35
CA MET A 201 -7.97 -13.28 -13.27
C MET A 201 -8.28 -13.95 -11.93
N ASP A 202 -8.76 -15.20 -11.95
CA ASP A 202 -9.14 -15.97 -10.78
C ASP A 202 -7.95 -16.80 -10.24
N ASP A 203 -7.06 -17.28 -11.12
CA ASP A 203 -5.90 -18.10 -10.72
C ASP A 203 -4.72 -17.25 -10.23
N LEU A 204 -4.59 -16.02 -10.74
CA LEU A 204 -3.61 -15.04 -10.24
C LEU A 204 -4.30 -13.71 -9.98
N VAL A 205 -4.51 -13.38 -8.70
CA VAL A 205 -5.08 -12.09 -8.28
C VAL A 205 -3.97 -11.04 -8.19
N ILE A 206 -4.11 -9.93 -8.90
CA ILE A 206 -3.08 -8.88 -8.98
C ILE A 206 -3.59 -7.59 -8.34
N PHE A 207 -2.83 -7.08 -7.36
CA PHE A 207 -2.94 -5.74 -6.79
C PHE A 207 -1.78 -4.89 -7.32
N ALA A 208 -2.03 -3.73 -7.91
CA ALA A 208 -0.96 -2.91 -8.49
C ALA A 208 -1.11 -1.40 -8.29
N GLY A 209 0.02 -0.71 -8.09
CA GLY A 209 0.11 0.75 -8.12
C GLY A 209 0.77 1.39 -6.90
N GLY A 210 0.88 2.72 -6.93
CA GLY A 210 1.38 3.58 -5.88
C GLY A 210 0.41 4.72 -5.58
N CYS A 211 0.85 5.67 -4.74
CA CYS A 211 0.09 6.89 -4.51
C CYS A 211 -0.12 7.63 -5.84
N GLN A 212 -1.37 7.96 -6.16
CA GLN A 212 -1.71 8.70 -7.38
C GLN A 212 -1.31 8.01 -8.70
N SER A 213 -1.34 6.68 -8.77
CA SER A 213 -1.15 5.96 -10.05
C SER A 213 -2.29 6.15 -11.05
N HIS A 214 -2.01 5.92 -12.32
CA HIS A 214 -3.02 5.86 -13.39
C HIS A 214 -3.86 4.58 -13.29
N TYR A 215 -4.75 4.55 -12.31
CA TYR A 215 -5.63 3.43 -11.95
C TYR A 215 -6.31 2.72 -13.13
N GLU A 216 -6.91 3.49 -14.05
CA GLU A 216 -7.72 2.91 -15.14
C GLU A 216 -6.88 2.03 -16.06
N GLU A 217 -5.69 2.49 -16.43
CA GLU A 217 -4.79 1.75 -17.30
C GLU A 217 -4.14 0.55 -16.60
N ILE A 218 -3.97 0.60 -15.28
CA ILE A 218 -3.51 -0.56 -14.51
C ILE A 218 -4.58 -1.65 -14.49
N LEU A 219 -5.87 -1.29 -14.37
CA LEU A 219 -6.97 -2.25 -14.50
C LEU A 219 -7.13 -2.76 -15.93
N ASN A 220 -7.05 -1.87 -16.93
CA ASN A 220 -7.11 -2.25 -18.35
C ASN A 220 -5.97 -3.20 -18.74
N ALA A 221 -4.82 -3.10 -18.07
CA ALA A 221 -3.70 -4.04 -18.23
C ALA A 221 -3.98 -5.44 -17.67
N GLY A 222 -5.02 -5.61 -16.84
CA GLY A 222 -5.44 -6.89 -16.27
C GLY A 222 -5.18 -7.03 -14.77
N ALA A 223 -4.99 -5.94 -14.02
CA ALA A 223 -4.97 -6.02 -12.56
C ALA A 223 -6.39 -6.22 -12.01
N ASN A 224 -6.52 -6.98 -10.92
CA ASN A 224 -7.81 -7.12 -10.22
C ASN A 224 -8.12 -5.87 -9.40
N PHE A 225 -7.08 -5.25 -8.84
CA PHE A 225 -7.17 -4.06 -8.03
C PHE A 225 -6.05 -3.09 -8.35
N ALA A 226 -6.36 -1.80 -8.35
CA ALA A 226 -5.37 -0.75 -8.53
C ALA A 226 -5.57 0.41 -7.54
N SER A 227 -4.49 1.09 -7.16
CA SER A 227 -4.56 2.28 -6.32
C SER A 227 -5.02 3.50 -7.13
N SER A 228 -6.05 4.20 -6.65
CA SER A 228 -6.60 5.40 -7.28
C SER A 228 -6.12 6.70 -6.61
N PRO A 229 -5.83 7.76 -7.37
CA PRO A 229 -5.49 9.07 -6.81
C PRO A 229 -6.64 9.75 -6.05
N TYR A 230 -7.90 9.53 -6.46
CA TYR A 230 -9.03 10.38 -6.04
C TYR A 230 -10.40 9.68 -5.91
N ARG A 231 -10.54 8.38 -6.21
CA ARG A 231 -11.87 7.74 -6.33
C ARG A 231 -12.34 6.82 -5.19
N VAL A 232 -11.69 6.83 -4.03
CA VAL A 232 -12.22 6.17 -2.80
C VAL A 232 -12.99 7.16 -1.90
N LEU A 233 -13.40 8.30 -2.45
CA LEU A 233 -14.46 9.17 -1.91
C LEU A 233 -15.61 9.20 -2.92
N MET A 234 -16.28 8.07 -3.07
CA MET A 234 -17.64 8.01 -3.59
C MET A 234 -18.44 7.11 -2.64
N GLU A 235 -18.78 7.71 -1.49
CA GLU A 235 -20.09 7.74 -0.80
C GLU A 235 -19.93 8.41 0.57
#